data_AF-A0A6V7LX10-F1
#
_entry.id   AF-A0A6V7LX10-F1
#
_cell.length_a   1.000
_cell.length_b   1.000
_cell.length_c   1.000
_cell.angle_alpha   90.00
_cell.angle_beta   90.00
_cell.angle_gamma   90.00
#
_symmetry.space_group_name_H-M   'P 1'
#
loop_
_entity.id
_entity.type
_entity.pdbx_description
1 polymer ?
#
loop_
_entity_poly.entity_id
_entity_poly.type
_entity_poly.pdbx_seq_one_letter_code
_entity_poly.pdbx_strand_id
1 'polypeptide(L)'
;EELPSPPRSNLTVDEQECEDHFKRTYTRDHEGRYVIRLPFKSSPKALDESRSKALRLLHRISRPLGSDPTYSTRHKDSIIEYEELNHMQRVNHTQEPSPVFYLPHHSVLREK
;
A
#
# COMPACT_ATOMS: atom_id res chain seq x y z
N GLU A 1 15.10 2.99 26.28
CA GLU A 1 13.86 2.67 27.01
C GLU A 1 13.34 1.36 26.46
N GLU A 2 13.51 0.27 27.21
CA GLU A 2 12.88 -1.01 26.85
C GLU A 2 11.47 -1.00 27.43
N LEU A 3 10.47 -1.19 26.57
CA LEU A 3 9.08 -1.32 27.01
C LEU A 3 8.96 -2.54 27.93
N PRO A 4 8.15 -2.46 29.01
CA PRO A 4 7.95 -3.58 29.91
C PRO A 4 7.37 -4.76 29.12
N SER A 5 7.99 -5.94 29.26
CA SER A 5 7.47 -7.17 28.67
C SER A 5 6.05 -7.42 29.17
N PRO A 6 5.05 -7.58 28.30
CA PRO A 6 3.69 -7.85 28.76
C PRO A 6 3.67 -9.16 29.57
N PRO A 7 2.79 -9.27 30.59
CA PRO A 7 2.62 -10.53 31.30
C PRO A 7 2.28 -11.63 30.30
N ARG A 8 2.84 -12.84 30.50
CA ARG A 8 2.55 -14.04 29.70
C ARG A 8 1.08 -14.42 29.85
N SER A 9 0.21 -13.67 29.18
CA SER A 9 -1.17 -14.02 28.92
C SER A 9 -1.17 -15.13 27.87
N ASN A 10 -2.14 -16.04 27.95
CA ASN A 10 -2.35 -17.01 26.88
C ASN A 10 -2.79 -16.23 25.65
N LEU A 11 -1.85 -15.95 24.74
CA LEU A 11 -2.14 -15.32 23.47
C LEU A 11 -3.12 -16.19 22.69
N THR A 12 -4.08 -15.56 22.02
CA THR A 12 -4.86 -16.21 20.98
C THR A 12 -3.95 -16.67 19.84
N VAL A 13 -4.45 -17.58 19.00
CA VAL A 13 -3.70 -18.05 17.82
C VAL A 13 -3.29 -16.87 16.93
N ASP A 14 -4.21 -15.95 16.64
CA ASP A 14 -3.95 -14.76 15.80
C ASP A 14 -2.89 -13.83 16.43
N GLU A 15 -2.92 -13.64 17.75
CA GLU A 15 -1.93 -12.83 18.47
C GLU A 15 -0.54 -13.48 18.44
N GLN A 16 -0.48 -14.80 18.63
CA GLN A 16 0.78 -15.55 18.56
C GLN A 16 1.37 -15.52 17.14
N GLU A 17 0.54 -15.68 16.10
CA GLU A 17 0.98 -15.56 14.70
C GLU A 17 1.51 -14.15 14.39
N CYS A 18 0.87 -13.11 14.91
CA CYS A 18 1.31 -11.73 14.76
C CYS A 18 2.66 -11.49 15.44
N GLU A 19 2.82 -11.96 16.67
CA GLU A 19 4.07 -11.87 17.44
C GLU A 19 5.23 -12.60 16.73
N ASP A 20 4.97 -13.81 16.24
CA ASP A 20 5.96 -14.59 15.48
C ASP A 20 6.29 -13.93 14.14
N HIS A 21 5.31 -13.32 13.47
CA HIS A 21 5.53 -12.54 12.25
C HIS A 21 6.41 -11.32 12.53
N PHE A 22 6.10 -10.57 13.58
CA PHE A 22 6.88 -9.41 14.00
C PHE A 22 8.32 -9.83 14.25
N LYS A 23 8.56 -10.80 15.13
CA LYS A 23 9.91 -11.31 15.45
C LYS A 23 10.71 -11.76 14.23
N ARG A 24 10.04 -12.38 13.26
CA ARG A 24 10.70 -12.88 12.03
C ARG A 24 11.03 -11.77 11.02
N THR A 25 10.28 -10.67 11.02
CA THR A 25 10.30 -9.70 9.90
C THR A 25 10.68 -8.29 10.30
N TYR A 26 10.74 -7.98 11.60
CA TYR A 26 11.17 -6.67 12.06
C TYR A 26 12.67 -6.48 11.81
N THR A 27 13.03 -5.27 11.42
CA THR A 27 14.41 -4.78 11.44
C THR A 27 14.44 -3.37 12.01
N ARG A 28 15.64 -2.83 12.22
CA ARG A 28 15.82 -1.40 12.47
C ARG A 28 16.67 -0.81 11.36
N ASP A 29 16.32 0.40 10.92
CA ASP A 29 17.16 1.14 9.98
C ASP A 29 18.39 1.74 10.67
N HIS A 30 19.23 2.44 9.90
CA HIS A 30 20.45 3.08 10.39
C HIS A 30 20.18 4.21 11.40
N GLU A 31 18.95 4.75 11.44
CA GLU A 31 18.51 5.76 12.41
C GLU A 31 17.87 5.11 13.66
N GLY A 32 17.79 3.77 13.70
CA GLY A 32 17.20 3.01 14.79
C GLY A 32 15.67 2.92 14.75
N ARG A 33 15.02 3.34 13.66
CA ARG A 33 13.57 3.24 13.49
C ARG A 33 13.16 1.81 13.16
N TYR A 34 12.02 1.37 13.69
CA TYR A 34 11.46 0.06 13.36
C TYR A 34 10.98 0.02 11.91
N VAL A 35 11.44 -0.99 11.18
CA VAL A 35 10.94 -1.36 9.86
C VAL A 35 10.20 -2.68 10.02
N ILE A 36 8.87 -2.63 9.93
CA ILE A 36 8.00 -3.76 10.22
C ILE A 36 7.30 -4.17 8.93
N ARG A 37 7.24 -5.48 8.68
CA ARG A 37 6.37 -6.04 7.66
C ARG A 37 4.99 -6.28 8.27
N LEU A 38 3.96 -5.77 7.62
CA LEU A 38 2.58 -6.04 8.04
C LEU A 38 2.18 -7.47 7.63
N PRO A 39 1.62 -8.27 8.56
CA PRO A 39 1.10 -9.59 8.22
C PRO A 39 -0.14 -9.47 7.33
N PHE A 40 -0.30 -10.42 6.42
CA PHE A 40 -1.56 -10.57 5.69
C PHE A 40 -2.48 -11.51 6.47
N LYS A 41 -3.74 -11.09 6.68
CA LYS A 41 -4.77 -11.95 7.29
C LYS A 41 -5.14 -13.16 6.41
N SER A 42 -4.88 -13.08 5.10
CA SER A 42 -5.17 -14.15 4.15
C SER A 42 -4.11 -14.16 3.06
N SER A 43 -3.99 -15.26 2.30
CA SER A 43 -2.99 -15.35 1.24
C SER A 43 -3.12 -14.18 0.25
N PRO A 44 -2.02 -13.50 -0.13
CA PRO A 44 -2.04 -12.48 -1.18
C PRO A 44 -2.57 -13.00 -2.52
N LYS A 45 -2.58 -14.32 -2.74
CA LYS A 45 -3.24 -14.96 -3.91
C LYS A 45 -4.74 -14.64 -4.00
N ALA A 46 -5.37 -14.24 -2.90
CA ALA A 46 -6.76 -13.79 -2.89
C ALA A 46 -6.95 -12.42 -3.61
N LEU A 47 -5.87 -11.67 -3.85
CA LEU A 47 -5.88 -10.43 -4.64
C LEU A 47 -5.90 -10.70 -6.16
N ASP A 48 -6.51 -11.81 -6.56
CA ASP A 48 -6.64 -12.17 -7.97
C ASP A 48 -7.47 -11.12 -8.74
N GLU A 49 -7.21 -11.05 -10.05
CA GLU A 49 -7.80 -10.09 -10.98
C GLU A 49 -7.59 -8.61 -10.63
N SER A 50 -6.62 -8.29 -9.77
CA SER A 50 -6.32 -6.90 -9.36
C SER A 50 -6.15 -5.96 -10.56
N ARG A 51 -5.49 -6.44 -11.62
CA ARG A 51 -5.32 -5.69 -12.89
C ARG A 51 -6.63 -5.33 -13.55
N SER A 52 -7.51 -6.31 -13.75
CA SER A 52 -8.82 -6.10 -14.38
C SER A 52 -9.68 -5.13 -13.57
N LYS A 53 -9.62 -5.22 -12.23
CA LYS A 53 -10.33 -4.28 -11.33
C LYS A 53 -9.77 -2.86 -11.45
N ALA A 54 -8.44 -2.69 -11.43
CA ALA A 54 -7.79 -1.39 -11.56
C ALA A 54 -8.09 -0.73 -12.92
N LEU A 55 -8.03 -1.50 -14.02
CA LEU A 55 -8.34 -1.00 -15.37
C LEU A 55 -9.80 -0.53 -15.51
N ARG A 56 -10.76 -1.28 -14.98
CA ARG A 56 -12.18 -0.86 -15.00
C ARG A 56 -12.38 0.49 -14.30
N LEU A 57 -11.69 0.72 -13.19
CA LEU A 57 -11.76 1.98 -12.47
C LEU A 57 -11.07 3.12 -13.22
N LEU A 58 -9.92 2.85 -13.85
CA LEU A 58 -9.26 3.83 -14.73
C LEU A 58 -10.19 4.27 -15.86
N HIS A 59 -10.86 3.33 -16.54
CA HIS A 59 -11.85 3.65 -17.57
C HIS A 59 -13.04 4.42 -17.03
N ARG A 60 -13.46 4.18 -15.78
CA ARG A 60 -14.55 4.93 -15.15
C ARG A 60 -14.17 6.39 -14.90
N ILE A 61 -12.93 6.66 -14.49
CA ILE A 61 -12.46 8.02 -14.19
C ILE A 61 -11.91 8.75 -15.42
N SER A 62 -11.65 8.08 -16.54
CA SER A 62 -11.07 8.72 -17.73
C SER A 62 -11.98 9.80 -18.33
N ARG A 63 -13.31 9.58 -18.32
CA ARG A 63 -14.28 10.57 -18.80
C ARG A 63 -14.30 11.84 -17.94
N PRO A 64 -14.49 11.78 -16.60
CA PRO A 64 -14.44 12.99 -15.78
C PRO A 64 -13.06 13.66 -15.79
N LEU A 65 -11.97 12.92 -15.90
CA LEU A 65 -10.64 13.51 -16.12
C LEU A 65 -10.56 14.31 -17.44
N GLY A 66 -11.28 13.90 -18.47
CA GLY A 66 -11.33 14.63 -19.74
C GLY A 66 -12.28 15.82 -19.75
N SER A 67 -13.37 15.77 -18.96
CA SER A 67 -14.43 16.79 -19.00
C SER A 67 -14.37 17.82 -17.88
N ASP A 68 -13.71 17.54 -16.76
CA ASP A 68 -13.56 18.45 -15.63
C ASP A 68 -12.07 18.84 -15.45
N PRO A 69 -11.68 20.06 -15.87
CA PRO A 69 -10.32 20.54 -15.74
C PRO A 69 -9.83 20.59 -14.29
N THR A 70 -10.71 20.90 -13.33
CA THR A 70 -10.35 21.00 -11.91
C THR A 70 -10.02 19.62 -11.36
N TYR A 71 -10.86 18.63 -11.67
CA TYR A 71 -10.62 17.24 -11.29
C TYR A 71 -9.33 16.70 -11.92
N SER A 72 -9.09 16.97 -13.20
CA SER A 72 -7.87 16.59 -13.91
C SER A 72 -6.61 17.15 -13.24
N THR A 73 -6.58 18.47 -12.99
CA THR A 73 -5.41 19.12 -12.38
C THR A 73 -5.11 18.52 -11.01
N ARG A 74 -6.12 18.39 -10.14
CA ARG A 74 -5.93 17.79 -8.82
C ARG A 74 -5.44 16.34 -8.88
N HIS A 75 -5.99 15.54 -9.78
CA HIS A 75 -5.52 14.17 -9.96
C HIS A 75 -4.06 14.12 -10.38
N LYS A 76 -3.64 14.98 -11.33
CA LYS A 76 -2.24 15.08 -11.78
C LYS A 76 -1.32 15.54 -10.65
N ASP A 77 -1.70 16.57 -9.92
CA ASP A 77 -0.90 17.12 -8.83
C ASP A 77 -0.66 16.08 -7.74
N SER A 78 -1.68 15.28 -7.37
CA SER A 78 -1.50 14.18 -6.40
C SER A 78 -0.55 13.08 -6.89
N ILE A 79 -0.56 12.76 -8.18
CA ILE A 79 0.38 11.78 -8.76
C ILE A 79 1.81 12.34 -8.73
N ILE A 80 1.99 13.60 -9.08
CA ILE A 80 3.30 14.27 -9.04
C ILE A 80 3.83 14.31 -7.61
N GLU A 81 3.01 14.73 -6.65
CA GLU A 81 3.39 14.79 -5.24
C GLU A 81 3.83 13.43 -4.70
N TYR A 82 3.12 12.34 -5.03
CA TYR A 82 3.52 10.99 -4.63
C TYR A 82 4.87 10.55 -5.25
N GLU A 83 5.15 10.95 -6.49
CA GLU A 83 6.45 10.68 -7.14
C GLU A 83 7.56 11.50 -6.46
N GLU A 84 7.33 12.78 -6.19
CA GLU A 84 8.28 13.68 -5.50
C GLU A 84 8.59 13.22 -4.06
N LEU A 85 7.59 12.70 -3.35
CA LEU A 85 7.75 12.11 -2.02
C LEU A 85 8.41 10.72 -2.04
N ASN A 86 8.79 10.21 -3.21
CA ASN A 86 9.32 8.85 -3.42
C ASN A 86 8.35 7.75 -2.91
N HIS A 87 7.05 8.05 -2.88
CA HIS A 87 6.00 7.07 -2.56
C HIS A 87 5.62 6.22 -3.79
N MET A 88 5.93 6.68 -5.00
CA MET A 88 5.79 5.92 -6.23
C MET A 88 6.96 6.14 -7.19
N GLN A 89 7.13 5.23 -8.14
CA GLN A 89 8.05 5.35 -9.26
C GLN A 89 7.43 4.81 -10.53
N ARG A 90 7.84 5.32 -11.69
CA ARG A 90 7.42 4.78 -12.98
C ARG A 90 7.95 3.36 -13.17
N VAL A 91 7.08 2.46 -13.60
CA VAL A 91 7.44 1.05 -13.85
C VAL A 91 8.17 0.93 -15.20
N ASN A 92 9.39 0.38 -15.17
CA ASN A 92 10.14 0.03 -16.38
C ASN A 92 9.53 -1.21 -17.04
N HIS A 93 9.22 -1.15 -18.33
CA HIS A 93 8.49 -2.20 -19.07
C HIS A 93 9.30 -3.48 -19.34
N THR A 94 10.50 -3.60 -18.79
CA THR A 94 11.45 -4.66 -19.15
C THR A 94 11.17 -5.99 -18.47
N GLN A 95 10.53 -6.01 -17.29
CA GLN A 95 9.94 -7.21 -16.66
C GLN A 95 9.26 -6.82 -15.35
N GLU A 96 7.99 -7.20 -15.21
CA GLU A 96 7.26 -7.02 -13.96
C GLU A 96 7.67 -8.11 -12.94
N PRO A 97 8.04 -7.76 -11.70
CA PRO A 97 8.44 -8.73 -10.68
C PRO A 97 7.23 -9.55 -10.22
N SER A 98 7.29 -10.88 -10.34
CA SER A 98 6.20 -11.75 -9.86
C SER A 98 6.30 -11.98 -8.34
N PRO A 99 5.20 -11.86 -7.57
CA PRO A 99 3.84 -11.50 -8.02
C PRO A 99 3.62 -9.98 -8.12
N VAL A 100 2.88 -9.53 -9.15
CA VAL A 100 2.40 -8.13 -9.29
C VAL A 100 0.93 -8.02 -8.90
N PHE A 101 0.61 -6.96 -8.18
CA PHE A 101 -0.75 -6.56 -7.86
C PHE A 101 -0.99 -5.11 -8.28
N TYR A 102 -2.19 -4.82 -8.78
CA TYR A 102 -2.55 -3.48 -9.25
C TYR A 102 -3.59 -2.87 -8.33
N LEU A 103 -3.34 -1.64 -7.90
CA LEU A 103 -4.30 -0.83 -7.16
C LEU A 103 -4.64 0.41 -7.98
N PRO A 104 -5.93 0.77 -8.13
CA PRO A 104 -6.32 2.02 -8.75
C PRO A 104 -5.84 3.18 -7.88
N HIS A 105 -5.28 4.22 -8.48
CA HIS A 105 -5.11 5.48 -7.77
C HIS A 105 -6.48 6.13 -7.58
N HIS A 106 -6.81 6.47 -6.34
CA HIS A 106 -8.05 7.16 -6.00
C HIS A 106 -7.71 8.48 -5.33
N SER A 107 -7.67 9.57 -6.10
CA SER A 107 -7.53 10.91 -5.53
C SER A 107 -8.70 11.18 -4.57
N VAL A 108 -8.40 11.41 -3.29
CA VAL A 108 -9.40 11.83 -2.31
C VAL A 108 -9.65 13.31 -2.50
N LEU A 109 -10.83 13.66 -3.02
CA LEU A 109 -11.29 15.05 -3.04
C LEU A 109 -11.79 15.41 -1.65
N ARG A 110 -10.99 16.17 -0.90
CA ARG A 110 -11.53 16.88 0.27
C ARG A 110 -12.17 18.18 -0.24
N GLU A 111 -13.48 18.25 -0.11
CA GLU A 111 -14.19 19.52 -0.18
C GLU A 111 -13.74 20.37 1.01
N LYS A 112 -13.52 21.67 0.76
CA LYS A 112 -13.18 22.62 1.82
C LYS A 112 -14.44 23.03 2.58
#